data_AF-A0A388TKY6-F1
#
_entry.id   AF-A0A388TKY6-F1
#
_cell.length_a   1.000
_cell.length_b   1.000
_cell.length_c   1.000
_cell.angle_alpha   90.00
_cell.angle_beta   90.00
_cell.angle_gamma   90.00
#
_symmetry.space_group_name_H-M   'P 1'
#
loop_
_entity.id
_entity.type
_entity.pdbx_description
1 polymer ?
#
loop_
_entity_poly.entity_id
_entity_poly.type
_entity_poly.pdbx_seq_one_letter_code
_entity_poly.pdbx_strand_id
1 'polypeptide(L)'
;MEENDNLVITPVVPAKWYKGEKITVSKASTYFGQLNYTIESNAKGATLTLKPKYTRLPENIEWVVPVKYKKILVDGKLYSGKRIIVPAKTKQLKVFY
;
A
#
# COMPACT_ATOMS: atom_id res chain seq x y z
N MET A 1 -15.57 -5.61 18.23
CA MET A 1 -15.36 -4.19 17.92
C MET A 1 -14.28 -4.17 16.86
N GLU A 2 -14.65 -3.93 15.60
CA GLU A 2 -13.71 -3.90 14.46
C GLU A 2 -12.93 -2.59 14.54
N GLU A 3 -12.05 -2.51 15.53
CA GLU A 3 -11.16 -1.37 15.73
C GLU A 3 -10.18 -1.29 14.57
N ASN A 4 -10.02 -0.08 14.03
CA ASN A 4 -9.22 0.31 12.87
C ASN A 4 -9.99 0.21 11.54
N ASP A 5 -10.76 1.28 11.24
CA ASP A 5 -11.38 1.64 9.94
C ASP A 5 -10.31 1.85 8.81
N ASN A 6 -9.29 1.00 8.78
CA ASN A 6 -8.14 1.06 7.89
C ASN A 6 -8.35 0.14 6.69
N LEU A 7 -7.99 0.64 5.51
CA LEU A 7 -7.86 -0.19 4.33
C LEU A 7 -6.48 -0.87 4.32
N VAL A 8 -6.45 -2.19 4.52
CA VAL A 8 -5.20 -2.96 4.54
C VAL A 8 -4.86 -3.49 3.15
N ILE A 9 -3.66 -3.16 2.66
CA ILE A 9 -3.13 -3.59 1.37
C ILE A 9 -2.09 -4.69 1.59
N THR A 10 -2.23 -5.76 0.81
CA THR A 10 -1.32 -6.92 0.76
C THR A 10 -1.04 -7.61 2.10
N PRO A 11 -2.05 -7.92 2.94
CA PRO A 11 -1.83 -8.53 4.25
C PRO A 11 -1.18 -9.93 4.19
N VAL A 12 -1.38 -10.68 3.10
CA VAL A 12 -0.93 -12.09 2.96
C VAL A 12 -0.14 -12.35 1.67
N VAL A 13 0.44 -11.31 1.07
CA VAL A 13 1.23 -11.48 -0.17
C VAL A 13 2.60 -12.10 0.14
N PRO A 14 3.04 -13.13 -0.60
CA PRO A 14 4.35 -13.73 -0.37
C PRO A 14 5.49 -12.78 -0.78
N ALA A 15 6.56 -12.77 0.00
CA ALA A 15 7.74 -11.93 -0.23
C ALA A 15 8.38 -12.09 -1.63
N LYS A 16 8.19 -13.26 -2.27
CA LYS A 16 8.70 -13.51 -3.63
C LYS A 16 8.14 -12.53 -4.68
N TRP A 17 6.92 -12.02 -4.50
CA TRP A 17 6.31 -11.06 -5.43
C TRP A 17 6.94 -9.66 -5.37
N TYR A 18 7.80 -9.40 -4.37
CA TYR A 18 8.54 -8.15 -4.22
C TYR A 18 9.96 -8.23 -4.85
N LYS A 19 10.24 -9.27 -5.64
CA LYS A 19 11.54 -9.52 -6.29
C LYS A 19 11.57 -9.17 -7.80
N GLY A 20 10.96 -8.05 -8.20
CA GLY A 20 10.98 -7.60 -9.60
C GLY A 20 9.67 -7.80 -10.36
N GLU A 21 8.62 -8.28 -9.68
CA GLU A 21 7.32 -8.48 -10.28
C GLU A 21 6.46 -7.21 -10.21
N LYS A 22 5.50 -7.13 -11.14
CA LYS A 22 4.43 -6.14 -11.17
C LYS A 22 3.11 -6.79 -10.79
N ILE A 23 2.55 -6.39 -9.66
CA ILE A 23 1.22 -6.84 -9.22
C ILE A 23 0.22 -5.76 -9.62
N THR A 24 -0.83 -6.13 -10.35
CA THR A 24 -1.93 -5.21 -10.66
C THR A 24 -3.24 -5.80 -10.17
N VAL A 25 -3.93 -5.03 -9.34
CA VAL A 25 -5.28 -5.37 -8.86
C VAL A 25 -6.24 -4.32 -9.39
N SER A 26 -7.27 -4.79 -10.08
CA SER A 26 -8.29 -3.96 -10.69
C SER A 26 -9.67 -4.36 -10.18
N LYS A 27 -10.52 -3.37 -9.94
CA LYS A 27 -11.92 -3.56 -9.52
C LYS A 27 -12.08 -4.41 -8.24
N ALA A 28 -11.15 -4.33 -7.30
CA ALA A 28 -11.31 -4.98 -6.01
C ALA A 28 -12.43 -4.29 -5.23
N SER A 29 -13.46 -5.05 -4.86
CA SER A 29 -14.52 -4.57 -3.99
C SER A 29 -14.02 -4.58 -2.55
N THR A 30 -14.18 -3.48 -1.86
CA THR A 30 -13.81 -3.28 -0.46
C THR A 30 -14.99 -2.68 0.29
N TYR A 31 -14.96 -2.74 1.62
CA TYR A 31 -15.94 -2.05 2.46
C TYR A 31 -16.06 -0.54 2.13
N PHE A 32 -14.94 0.07 1.70
CA PHE A 32 -14.81 1.49 1.41
C PHE A 32 -15.21 1.88 -0.03
N GLY A 33 -15.58 0.91 -0.87
CA GLY A 33 -15.84 1.09 -2.30
C GLY A 33 -14.89 0.26 -3.16
N GLN A 34 -14.53 0.78 -4.34
CA GLN A 34 -13.69 0.04 -5.28
C GLN A 34 -12.23 0.49 -5.20
N LEU A 35 -11.31 -0.45 -5.13
CA LEU A 35 -9.87 -0.19 -5.16
C LEU A 35 -9.24 -0.73 -6.44
N ASN A 36 -8.39 0.09 -7.05
CA ASN A 36 -7.43 -0.35 -8.05
C ASN A 36 -6.03 0.04 -7.55
N TYR A 37 -5.07 -0.86 -7.67
CA TYR A 37 -3.70 -0.56 -7.29
C TYR A 37 -2.68 -1.34 -8.10
N THR A 38 -1.47 -0.82 -8.11
CA THR A 38 -0.33 -1.46 -8.77
C THR A 38 0.86 -1.43 -7.81
N ILE A 39 1.55 -2.56 -7.67
CA ILE A 39 2.83 -2.66 -6.98
C ILE A 39 3.88 -3.01 -8.02
N GLU A 40 4.85 -2.12 -8.19
CA GLU A 40 6.01 -2.34 -9.05
C GLU A 40 7.24 -2.51 -8.16
N SER A 41 7.82 -3.70 -8.16
CA SER A 41 9.01 -4.02 -7.39
C SER A 41 10.23 -4.17 -8.29
N ASN A 42 11.41 -3.87 -7.76
CA ASN A 42 12.71 -4.10 -8.40
C ASN A 42 13.80 -4.25 -7.33
N ALA A 43 15.06 -4.40 -7.75
CA ALA A 43 16.18 -4.59 -6.82
C ALA A 43 16.39 -3.42 -5.81
N LYS A 44 15.89 -2.22 -6.11
CA LYS A 44 16.04 -1.02 -5.26
C LYS A 44 14.87 -0.84 -4.28
N GLY A 45 13.73 -1.50 -4.48
CA GLY A 45 12.55 -1.30 -3.65
C GLY A 45 11.23 -1.66 -4.34
N ALA A 46 10.14 -1.14 -3.80
CA ALA A 46 8.80 -1.32 -4.36
C ALA A 46 8.00 -0.01 -4.31
N THR A 47 7.18 0.22 -5.34
CA THR A 47 6.28 1.37 -5.43
C THR A 47 4.84 0.89 -5.52
N LEU A 48 4.01 1.32 -4.57
CA LEU A 48 2.57 1.11 -4.59
C LEU A 48 1.89 2.38 -5.11
N THR A 49 1.11 2.24 -6.18
CA THR A 49 0.26 3.31 -6.72
C THR A 49 -1.20 2.93 -6.51
N LEU A 50 -1.95 3.84 -5.88
CA LEU A 50 -3.35 3.67 -5.51
C LEU A 50 -4.25 4.51 -6.41
N LYS A 51 -5.33 3.92 -6.91
CA LYS A 51 -6.41 4.58 -7.65
C LYS A 51 -7.77 4.18 -7.07
N PRO A 52 -8.06 4.61 -5.82
CA PRO A 52 -9.32 4.26 -5.17
C PRO A 52 -10.49 5.03 -5.78
N LYS A 53 -11.66 4.41 -5.71
CA LYS A 53 -12.97 5.00 -5.96
C LYS A 53 -13.83 4.70 -4.73
N TYR A 54 -13.60 5.49 -3.69
CA TYR A 54 -14.28 5.31 -2.41
C TYR A 54 -15.73 5.77 -2.49
N THR A 55 -16.63 4.97 -1.94
CA THR A 55 -17.99 5.38 -1.55
C THR A 55 -18.01 5.83 -0.09
N ARG A 56 -17.12 5.26 0.74
CA ARG A 56 -16.83 5.67 2.12
C ARG A 56 -15.31 5.79 2.27
N LEU A 57 -14.82 6.93 2.74
CA LEU A 57 -13.38 7.13 2.93
C LEU A 57 -12.92 6.32 4.16
N PRO A 58 -11.87 5.47 4.05
CA PRO A 58 -11.24 4.89 5.22
C PRO A 58 -10.53 5.97 6.04
N GLU A 59 -10.20 5.69 7.29
CA GLU A 59 -9.40 6.63 8.08
C GLU A 59 -7.95 6.63 7.57
N ASN A 60 -7.37 5.44 7.46
CA ASN A 60 -6.01 5.24 6.98
C ASN A 60 -5.92 4.09 5.96
N ILE A 61 -4.79 4.06 5.27
CA ILE A 61 -4.36 2.92 4.46
C ILE A 61 -3.14 2.33 5.16
N GLU A 62 -3.18 1.02 5.39
CA GLU A 62 -2.03 0.27 5.85
C GLU A 62 -1.44 -0.53 4.69
N TRP A 63 -0.16 -0.33 4.39
CA TRP A 63 0.55 -1.16 3.42
C TRP A 63 1.47 -2.17 4.11
N VAL A 64 1.10 -3.45 4.04
CA VAL A 64 1.91 -4.53 4.58
C VAL A 64 2.92 -4.97 3.53
N VAL A 65 4.19 -4.69 3.80
CA VAL A 65 5.31 -5.06 2.92
C VAL A 65 6.07 -6.24 3.55
N PRO A 66 6.05 -7.44 2.94
CA PRO A 66 6.59 -8.67 3.52
C PRO A 66 8.14 -8.79 3.40
N VAL A 67 8.84 -7.68 3.23
CA VAL A 67 10.30 -7.61 3.08
C VAL A 67 10.86 -6.44 3.89
N LYS A 68 12.12 -6.55 4.32
CA LYS A 68 12.78 -5.46 5.05
C LYS A 68 13.02 -4.26 4.13
N TYR A 69 12.79 -3.07 4.64
CA TYR A 69 13.05 -1.79 3.97
C TYR A 69 13.73 -0.82 4.93
N LYS A 70 14.51 0.12 4.39
CA LYS A 70 15.25 1.14 5.15
C LYS A 70 14.61 2.51 5.10
N LYS A 71 13.89 2.81 4.03
CA LYS A 71 13.32 4.13 3.77
C LYS A 71 11.96 4.01 3.13
N ILE A 72 11.05 4.92 3.52
CA ILE A 72 9.71 5.03 2.97
C ILE A 72 9.51 6.47 2.48
N LEU A 73 8.92 6.62 1.30
CA LEU A 73 8.37 7.86 0.80
C LEU A 73 6.85 7.72 0.62
N VAL A 74 6.10 8.70 1.11
CA VAL A 74 4.64 8.81 0.98
C VAL A 74 4.34 10.09 0.21
N ASP A 75 3.75 9.95 -0.96
CA ASP A 75 3.52 11.06 -1.91
C ASP A 75 4.78 11.96 -2.08
N GLY A 76 5.96 11.32 -2.14
CA GLY A 76 7.26 11.98 -2.31
C GLY A 76 7.94 12.48 -1.03
N LYS A 77 7.28 12.43 0.13
CA LYS A 77 7.83 12.90 1.42
C LYS A 77 8.36 11.76 2.28
N LEU A 78 9.44 12.01 3.03
CA LEU A 78 9.99 11.03 3.96
C LEU A 78 8.97 10.66 5.04
N TYR A 79 8.83 9.37 5.28
CA TYR A 79 7.95 8.83 6.31
C TYR A 79 8.77 8.03 7.34
N SER A 80 8.54 8.32 8.62
CA SER A 80 9.33 7.78 9.74
C SER A 80 8.57 6.80 10.62
N GLY A 81 7.38 6.35 10.20
CA GLY A 81 6.58 5.39 10.95
C GLY A 81 7.14 3.97 10.88
N LYS A 82 6.98 3.21 11.98
CA LYS A 82 7.38 1.79 12.07
C LYS A 82 6.53 0.89 11.17
N ARG A 83 5.22 1.17 11.09
CA ARG A 83 4.27 0.56 10.15
C ARG A 83 3.92 1.59 9.10
N ILE A 84 3.62 1.15 7.87
CA ILE A 84 3.23 2.05 6.79
C ILE A 84 1.72 2.32 6.91
N ILE A 85 1.35 3.23 7.82
CA ILE A 85 -0.03 3.68 8.02
C ILE A 85 -0.11 5.14 7.59
N VAL A 86 -0.89 5.41 6.54
CA VAL A 86 -0.94 6.71 5.87
C VAL A 86 -2.37 7.18 5.67
N PRO A 87 -2.61 8.49 5.49
CA PRO A 87 -3.96 8.99 5.24
C PRO A 87 -4.61 8.37 4.00
N ALA A 88 -5.93 8.16 4.02
CA ALA A 88 -6.68 7.55 2.92
C ALA A 88 -6.56 8.25 1.55
N LYS A 89 -6.16 9.53 1.55
CA LYS A 89 -5.91 10.32 0.35
C LYS A 89 -4.55 10.06 -0.33
N THR A 90 -3.68 9.25 0.29
CA THR A 90 -2.38 8.93 -0.28
C THR A 90 -2.52 8.20 -1.61
N LYS A 91 -1.77 8.64 -2.61
CA LYS A 91 -1.81 8.10 -3.97
C LYS A 91 -0.63 7.20 -4.26
N GLN A 92 0.52 7.48 -3.65
CA GLN A 92 1.73 6.72 -3.90
C GLN A 92 2.54 6.49 -2.63
N LEU A 93 3.02 5.26 -2.48
CA LEU A 93 4.00 4.86 -1.48
C LEU A 93 5.20 4.22 -2.16
N LYS A 94 6.39 4.48 -1.65
CA LYS A 94 7.62 3.87 -2.16
C LYS A 94 8.49 3.42 -0.99
N VAL A 95 8.86 2.15 -0.99
CA VAL A 95 9.83 1.59 -0.06
C VAL A 95 11.15 1.34 -0.77
N PHE A 96 12.25 1.45 -0.02
CA PHE A 96 13.61 1.19 -0.49
C PHE A 96 14.27 0.19 0.43
N TYR A 97 14.96 -0.79 -0.14
CA TYR A 97 15.63 -1.88 0.59
C TYR A 97 16.98 -1.47 1.18
#